data_AF-D3NTE8-F1
#
_entry.id   AF-D3NTE8-F1
#
_cell.length_a   1.000
_cell.length_b   1.000
_cell.length_c   1.000
_cell.angle_alpha   90.00
_cell.angle_beta   90.00
_cell.angle_gamma   90.00
#
_symmetry.space_group_name_H-M   'P 1'
#
loop_
_entity.id
_entity.type
_entity.pdbx_description
1 polymer ?
#
loop_
_entity_poly.entity_id
_entity_poly.type
_entity_poly.pdbx_seq_one_letter_code
_entity_poly.pdbx_strand_id
1 'polypeptide(L)'
;MDWSHDDTRLNGRKRYPARNRAIEALPLFDETKGGKSSVESVVRFLPAGIRFAGDILYRNLTAVELGALLWAVTLGKPGGERRHMLGHARSLGYGQFRADVVKAEGVDVRACLETFEAYMTEALGRLFADCEEIKSLSHMLDPRLGERINQPPHPMLTIPGGPKTYQKLRSDSVRTGRNILDRSLDHTSPVQASRDPVEHDQPTGNKGRPRR
;
A
#
# COMPACT_ATOMS: atom_id res chain seq x y z
N MET A 1 13.02 -12.42 7.55
CA MET A 1 13.27 -10.98 7.36
C MET A 1 12.29 -10.22 8.21
N ASP A 2 12.82 -9.43 9.12
CA ASP A 2 12.14 -8.51 10.03
C ASP A 2 12.04 -7.14 9.34
N TRP A 3 10.95 -6.42 9.56
CA TRP A 3 10.66 -5.09 8.99
C TRP A 3 11.62 -3.97 9.44
N SER A 4 12.53 -4.27 10.37
CA SER A 4 13.42 -3.31 11.04
C SER A 4 14.83 -3.24 10.44
N HIS A 5 15.10 -3.89 9.31
CA HIS A 5 16.40 -3.80 8.63
C HIS A 5 16.50 -2.53 7.79
N ASP A 6 17.64 -1.83 7.86
CA ASP A 6 17.88 -0.57 7.14
C ASP A 6 17.69 -0.67 5.61
N ASP A 7 17.88 -1.85 5.02
CA ASP A 7 17.68 -2.10 3.59
C ASP A 7 16.21 -2.39 3.20
N THR A 8 15.29 -2.30 4.16
CA THR A 8 13.87 -2.56 3.91
C THR A 8 13.26 -1.46 3.06
N ARG A 9 12.92 -1.78 1.80
CA ARG A 9 12.22 -0.86 0.90
C ARG A 9 10.74 -1.19 0.83
N LEU A 10 9.89 -0.17 0.88
CA LEU A 10 8.45 -0.32 0.70
C LEU A 10 8.15 -0.95 -0.66
N ASN A 11 7.48 -2.10 -0.68
CA ASN A 11 7.22 -2.90 -1.90
C ASN A 11 6.09 -2.31 -2.79
N GLY A 12 5.99 -0.99 -2.85
CA GLY A 12 4.92 -0.26 -3.52
C GLY A 12 3.60 -0.22 -2.72
N ARG A 13 2.63 0.54 -3.25
CA ARG A 13 1.25 0.60 -2.73
C ARG A 13 0.31 0.08 -3.80
N LYS A 14 -0.66 -0.76 -3.42
CA LYS A 14 -1.67 -1.26 -4.34
C LYS A 14 -2.54 -0.09 -4.81
N ARG A 15 -2.56 0.13 -6.13
CA ARG A 15 -3.28 1.21 -6.79
C ARG A 15 -4.37 0.63 -7.67
N TYR A 16 -5.53 1.29 -7.70
CA TYR A 16 -6.70 0.84 -8.45
C TYR A 16 -7.17 1.97 -9.35
N PRO A 17 -6.82 1.95 -10.65
CA PRO A 17 -7.34 2.93 -11.59
C PRO A 17 -8.87 2.85 -11.67
N ALA A 18 -9.51 4.02 -11.78
CA ALA A 18 -10.93 4.15 -12.04
C ALA A 18 -11.29 3.50 -13.40
N ARG A 19 -12.53 3.02 -13.55
CA ARG A 19 -13.01 2.33 -14.77
C ARG A 19 -14.40 2.83 -15.14
N ASN A 20 -14.74 2.92 -16.44
CA ASN A 20 -16.12 3.29 -16.83
C ASN A 20 -17.12 2.15 -16.62
N ARG A 21 -16.65 0.89 -16.64
CA ARG A 21 -17.47 -0.29 -16.33
C ARG A 21 -16.96 -1.02 -15.09
N ALA A 22 -17.90 -1.46 -14.25
CA ALA A 22 -17.63 -2.57 -13.35
C ALA A 22 -17.39 -3.83 -14.21
N ILE A 23 -16.52 -4.74 -13.76
CA ILE A 23 -16.30 -6.00 -14.50
C ILE A 23 -17.67 -6.71 -14.61
N GLU A 24 -18.09 -7.01 -15.85
CA GLU A 24 -19.44 -7.50 -16.21
C GLU A 24 -19.83 -8.78 -15.45
N ALA A 25 -18.85 -9.53 -14.95
CA ALA A 25 -19.04 -10.54 -13.94
C ALA A 25 -17.95 -10.42 -12.87
N LEU A 26 -18.32 -10.45 -11.58
CA LEU A 26 -17.36 -10.87 -10.57
C LEU A 26 -16.81 -12.24 -11.02
N PRO A 27 -15.50 -12.52 -10.87
CA PRO A 27 -15.00 -13.85 -11.15
C PRO A 27 -15.84 -14.84 -10.35
N LEU A 28 -16.62 -15.67 -11.07
CA LEU A 28 -17.35 -16.77 -10.47
C LEU A 28 -16.30 -17.61 -9.74
N PHE A 29 -16.56 -17.83 -8.46
CA PHE A 29 -15.68 -18.67 -7.67
C PHE A 29 -15.70 -20.07 -8.28
N ASP A 30 -14.52 -20.57 -8.65
CA ASP A 30 -14.36 -21.92 -9.13
C ASP A 30 -14.32 -22.85 -7.90
N GLU A 31 -15.46 -23.45 -7.58
CA GLU A 31 -15.60 -24.40 -6.46
C GLU A 31 -14.58 -25.55 -6.54
N THR A 32 -14.05 -25.85 -7.74
CA THR A 32 -13.05 -26.90 -7.94
C THR A 32 -11.65 -26.55 -7.40
N LYS A 33 -11.38 -25.28 -7.05
CA LYS A 33 -10.06 -24.79 -6.59
C LYS A 33 -9.89 -24.69 -5.06
N GLY A 34 -10.70 -25.41 -4.28
CA GLY A 34 -10.39 -25.74 -2.89
C GLY A 34 -10.20 -24.54 -1.95
N GLY A 35 -10.96 -23.45 -2.14
CA GLY A 35 -11.00 -22.37 -1.17
C GLY A 35 -11.66 -22.83 0.13
N LYS A 36 -11.08 -22.43 1.26
CA LYS A 36 -11.69 -22.67 2.58
C LYS A 36 -12.86 -21.70 2.75
N SER A 37 -14.07 -22.20 2.99
CA SER A 37 -15.28 -21.35 3.12
C SER A 37 -15.21 -20.36 4.28
N SER A 38 -14.32 -20.57 5.26
CA SER A 38 -14.13 -19.67 6.40
C SER A 38 -13.47 -18.32 6.07
N VAL A 39 -13.13 -18.05 4.80
CA VAL A 39 -12.54 -16.78 4.34
C VAL A 39 -13.38 -16.13 3.22
N GLU A 40 -14.60 -16.61 3.00
CA GLU A 40 -15.48 -16.05 1.98
C GLU A 40 -16.11 -14.74 2.45
N SER A 41 -16.19 -13.77 1.54
CA SER A 41 -16.84 -12.48 1.77
C SER A 41 -17.87 -12.23 0.69
N VAL A 42 -19.14 -12.23 1.08
CA VAL A 42 -20.25 -11.87 0.20
C VAL A 42 -20.37 -10.36 0.16
N VAL A 43 -20.26 -9.77 -1.02
CA VAL A 43 -20.44 -8.33 -1.24
C VAL A 43 -21.75 -8.09 -1.98
N ARG A 44 -22.57 -7.18 -1.46
CA ARG A 44 -23.79 -6.72 -2.12
C ARG A 44 -23.56 -5.32 -2.67
N PHE A 45 -23.74 -5.16 -3.98
CA PHE A 45 -23.56 -3.88 -4.64
C PHE A 45 -24.87 -3.11 -4.75
N LEU A 46 -24.75 -1.80 -4.65
CA LEU A 46 -25.82 -0.88 -5.01
C LEU A 46 -25.87 -0.75 -6.55
N PRO A 47 -27.07 -0.61 -7.14
CA PRO A 47 -27.21 -0.25 -8.54
C PRO A 47 -26.44 1.02 -8.91
N ALA A 48 -25.94 1.08 -10.14
CA ALA A 48 -25.30 2.28 -10.67
C ALA A 48 -26.30 3.44 -10.77
N GLY A 49 -25.80 4.67 -10.63
CA GLY A 49 -26.60 5.90 -10.79
C GLY A 49 -27.34 6.37 -9.54
N ILE A 50 -27.28 5.62 -8.44
CA ILE A 50 -27.78 6.08 -7.14
C ILE A 50 -26.99 7.32 -6.71
N ARG A 51 -27.72 8.34 -6.27
CA ARG A 51 -27.17 9.60 -5.77
C ARG A 51 -27.39 9.70 -4.28
N PHE A 52 -26.35 10.15 -3.58
CA PHE A 52 -26.40 10.50 -2.18
C PHE A 52 -26.13 11.99 -2.05
N ALA A 53 -26.82 12.64 -1.13
CA ALA A 53 -26.57 14.02 -0.75
C ALA A 53 -26.35 14.06 0.76
N GLY A 54 -25.47 14.94 1.19
CA GLY A 54 -25.17 15.16 2.60
C GLY A 54 -24.45 16.48 2.77
N ASP A 55 -24.56 17.03 3.97
CA ASP A 55 -23.98 18.32 4.30
C ASP A 55 -22.64 18.13 4.99
N ILE A 56 -21.66 18.97 4.62
CA ILE A 56 -20.39 19.07 5.32
C ILE A 56 -20.40 20.37 6.12
N LEU A 57 -20.57 20.23 7.43
CA LEU A 57 -20.47 21.33 8.37
C LEU A 57 -19.02 21.53 8.77
N TYR A 58 -18.51 22.75 8.63
CA TYR A 58 -17.16 23.11 9.04
C TYR A 58 -17.19 24.35 9.95
N ARG A 59 -16.13 24.52 10.73
CA ARG A 59 -15.92 25.70 11.58
C ARG A 59 -14.47 26.12 11.48
N ASN A 60 -14.25 27.43 11.40
CA ASN A 60 -12.92 28.03 11.49
C ASN A 60 -11.91 27.47 10.46
N LEU A 61 -12.36 27.22 9.22
CA LEU A 61 -11.44 26.91 8.12
C LEU A 61 -11.01 28.20 7.43
N THR A 62 -9.72 28.34 7.22
CA THR A 62 -9.15 29.34 6.32
C THR A 62 -9.55 29.03 4.87
N ALA A 63 -9.40 30.01 3.97
CA ALA A 63 -9.69 29.81 2.55
C ALA A 63 -8.83 28.68 1.93
N VAL A 64 -7.57 28.55 2.36
CA VAL A 64 -6.65 27.49 1.91
C VAL A 64 -7.14 26.11 2.36
N GLU A 65 -7.51 25.96 3.64
CA GLU A 65 -7.99 24.69 4.18
C GLU A 65 -9.34 24.27 3.59
N LEU A 66 -10.24 25.24 3.38
CA LEU A 66 -11.50 25.01 2.70
C LEU A 66 -11.25 24.59 1.24
N GLY A 67 -10.31 25.25 0.56
CA GLY A 67 -9.85 24.85 -0.76
C GLY A 67 -9.30 23.43 -0.80
N ALA A 68 -8.51 23.03 0.20
CA ALA A 68 -7.99 21.66 0.31
C ALA A 68 -9.11 20.62 0.49
N LEU A 69 -10.10 20.92 1.33
CA LEU A 69 -11.29 20.08 1.52
C LEU A 69 -12.09 19.94 0.21
N LEU A 70 -12.38 21.07 -0.45
CA LEU A 70 -13.09 21.09 -1.73
C LEU A 70 -12.32 20.34 -2.81
N TRP A 71 -10.99 20.48 -2.84
CA TRP A 71 -10.12 19.76 -3.77
C TRP A 71 -10.17 18.27 -3.50
N ALA A 72 -10.15 17.83 -2.23
CA ALA A 72 -10.25 16.42 -1.88
C ALA A 72 -11.61 15.83 -2.27
N VAL A 73 -12.71 16.54 -2.04
CA VAL A 73 -14.07 16.09 -2.40
C VAL A 73 -14.22 16.00 -3.92
N THR A 74 -13.86 17.05 -4.66
CA THR A 74 -14.06 17.14 -6.11
C THR A 74 -12.90 16.56 -6.92
N LEU A 75 -11.87 16.05 -6.24
CA LEU A 75 -10.59 15.62 -6.82
C LEU A 75 -9.99 16.70 -7.73
N GLY A 76 -10.10 17.98 -7.33
CA GLY A 76 -9.62 19.14 -8.08
C GLY A 76 -10.33 19.41 -9.41
N LYS A 77 -11.46 18.74 -9.69
CA LYS A 77 -12.28 18.97 -10.89
C LYS A 77 -13.77 18.91 -10.53
N PRO A 78 -14.34 20.01 -10.00
CA PRO A 78 -15.78 20.15 -9.86
C PRO A 78 -16.48 19.88 -11.20
N GLY A 79 -17.58 19.12 -11.20
CA GLY A 79 -18.26 18.65 -12.41
C GLY A 79 -17.49 17.63 -13.24
N GLY A 80 -16.35 17.14 -12.77
CA GLY A 80 -15.46 16.24 -13.51
C GLY A 80 -15.88 14.77 -13.50
N GLU A 81 -15.19 13.98 -14.32
CA GLU A 81 -15.38 12.52 -14.43
C GLU A 81 -14.50 11.70 -13.48
N ARG A 82 -13.71 12.37 -12.63
CA ARG A 82 -12.78 11.72 -11.69
C ARG A 82 -13.57 10.95 -10.63
N ARG A 83 -13.08 9.75 -10.27
CA ARG A 83 -13.78 8.84 -9.35
C ARG A 83 -13.00 8.59 -8.08
N HIS A 84 -13.70 8.69 -6.96
CA HIS A 84 -13.29 8.11 -5.68
C HIS A 84 -13.49 6.60 -5.69
N MET A 85 -12.66 5.88 -4.95
CA MET A 85 -12.74 4.42 -4.79
C MET A 85 -12.99 4.09 -3.31
N LEU A 86 -14.10 3.42 -3.03
CA LEU A 86 -14.51 3.03 -1.67
C LEU A 86 -14.93 1.56 -1.61
N GLY A 87 -14.72 0.93 -0.44
CA GLY A 87 -15.16 -0.43 -0.18
C GLY A 87 -14.19 -1.53 -0.62
N HIS A 88 -14.60 -2.77 -0.37
CA HIS A 88 -13.74 -3.96 -0.44
C HIS A 88 -13.47 -4.46 -1.86
N ALA A 89 -14.36 -4.16 -2.81
CA ALA A 89 -14.29 -4.66 -4.19
C ALA A 89 -13.61 -3.70 -5.18
N ARG A 90 -12.87 -2.69 -4.68
CA ARG A 90 -12.10 -1.73 -5.50
C ARG A 90 -11.12 -2.38 -6.48
N SER A 91 -10.55 -3.54 -6.12
CA SER A 91 -9.68 -4.33 -7.02
C SER A 91 -10.39 -4.88 -8.24
N LEU A 92 -11.69 -5.09 -8.12
CA LEU A 92 -12.56 -5.57 -9.18
C LEU A 92 -13.22 -4.40 -9.92
N GLY A 93 -12.84 -3.15 -9.62
CA GLY A 93 -13.41 -1.96 -10.25
C GLY A 93 -14.80 -1.59 -9.73
N TYR A 94 -15.23 -2.13 -8.58
CA TYR A 94 -16.47 -1.75 -7.92
C TYR A 94 -16.24 -0.67 -6.86
N GLY A 95 -17.33 -0.04 -6.40
CA GLY A 95 -17.28 0.97 -5.34
C GLY A 95 -16.73 2.32 -5.80
N GLN A 96 -16.93 2.65 -7.07
CA GLN A 96 -16.50 3.92 -7.64
C GLN A 96 -17.63 4.94 -7.59
N PHE A 97 -17.34 6.17 -7.17
CA PHE A 97 -18.33 7.25 -7.18
C PHE A 97 -17.70 8.59 -7.55
N ARG A 98 -18.53 9.49 -8.06
CA ARG A 98 -18.18 10.91 -8.25
C ARG A 98 -18.75 11.69 -7.08
N ALA A 99 -18.01 12.67 -6.60
CA ALA A 99 -18.47 13.58 -5.56
C ALA A 99 -18.32 15.01 -6.08
N ASP A 100 -19.33 15.82 -5.79
CA ASP A 100 -19.40 17.20 -6.24
C ASP A 100 -20.15 18.07 -5.23
N VAL A 101 -19.94 19.37 -5.32
CA VAL A 101 -20.59 20.35 -4.44
C VAL A 101 -21.85 20.86 -5.11
N VAL A 102 -23.01 20.47 -4.57
CA VAL A 102 -24.31 20.88 -5.11
C VAL A 102 -24.66 22.32 -4.71
N LYS A 103 -24.32 22.70 -3.48
CA LYS A 103 -24.59 24.02 -2.91
C LYS A 103 -23.47 24.37 -1.93
N ALA A 104 -23.03 25.62 -1.96
CA ALA A 104 -22.11 26.18 -0.96
C ALA A 104 -22.62 27.57 -0.57
N GLU A 105 -22.93 27.78 0.70
CA GLU A 105 -23.49 29.05 1.19
C GLU A 105 -22.37 30.00 1.59
N GLY A 106 -22.35 31.20 1.00
CA GLY A 106 -21.35 32.23 1.33
C GLY A 106 -19.92 31.87 0.94
N VAL A 107 -19.73 30.86 0.10
CA VAL A 107 -18.41 30.36 -0.33
C VAL A 107 -18.31 30.40 -1.84
N ASP A 108 -17.27 31.05 -2.34
CA ASP A 108 -16.84 30.90 -3.73
C ASP A 108 -15.94 29.66 -3.84
N VAL A 109 -16.52 28.55 -4.28
CA VAL A 109 -15.83 27.26 -4.43
C VAL A 109 -14.60 27.38 -5.31
N ARG A 110 -14.69 28.16 -6.40
CA ARG A 110 -13.58 28.29 -7.36
C ARG A 110 -12.44 29.09 -6.74
N ALA A 111 -12.74 30.22 -6.10
CA ALA A 111 -11.72 31.03 -5.44
C ALA A 111 -10.99 30.25 -4.33
N CYS A 112 -11.70 29.42 -3.55
CA CYS A 112 -11.06 28.57 -2.54
C CYS A 112 -10.13 27.52 -3.16
N LEU A 113 -10.55 26.86 -4.25
CA LEU A 113 -9.70 25.91 -4.97
C LEU A 113 -8.43 26.59 -5.52
N GLU A 114 -8.57 27.75 -6.16
CA GLU A 114 -7.45 28.52 -6.69
C GLU A 114 -6.49 28.98 -5.57
N THR A 115 -7.04 29.40 -4.42
CA THR A 115 -6.27 29.78 -3.23
C THR A 115 -5.45 28.61 -2.69
N PHE A 116 -6.03 27.41 -2.64
CA PHE A 116 -5.32 26.20 -2.23
C PHE A 116 -4.22 25.80 -3.22
N GLU A 117 -4.51 25.80 -4.52
CA GLU A 117 -3.51 25.45 -5.54
C GLU A 117 -2.35 26.45 -5.58
N ALA A 118 -2.62 27.74 -5.36
CA ALA A 118 -1.60 28.78 -5.23
C ALA A 118 -0.71 28.55 -4.01
N TYR A 119 -1.31 28.30 -2.84
CA TYR A 119 -0.57 27.98 -1.62
C TYR A 119 0.33 26.75 -1.79
N MET A 120 -0.19 25.67 -2.39
CA MET A 120 0.60 24.47 -2.65
C MET A 120 1.73 24.72 -3.64
N THR A 121 1.48 25.54 -4.66
CA THR A 121 2.49 25.90 -5.67
C THR A 121 3.64 26.66 -5.05
N GLU A 122 3.34 27.63 -4.17
CA GLU A 122 4.34 28.38 -3.43
C GLU A 122 5.14 27.46 -2.49
N ALA A 123 4.44 26.65 -1.68
CA ALA A 123 5.07 25.76 -0.70
C ALA A 123 5.98 24.70 -1.34
N LEU A 124 5.67 24.27 -2.57
CA LEU A 124 6.44 23.27 -3.31
C LEU A 124 7.53 23.88 -4.19
N GLY A 125 7.55 25.21 -4.39
CA GLY A 125 8.45 25.88 -5.32
C GLY A 125 8.26 25.47 -6.80
N ARG A 126 7.10 24.88 -7.14
CA ARG A 126 6.73 24.41 -8.48
C ARG A 126 5.21 24.33 -8.59
N LEU A 127 4.67 24.36 -9.81
CA LEU A 127 3.24 24.22 -10.03
C LEU A 127 2.72 22.94 -9.37
N PHE A 128 1.68 23.06 -8.52
CA PHE A 128 1.09 21.93 -7.84
C PHE A 128 0.61 20.84 -8.82
N ALA A 129 0.02 21.26 -9.94
CA ALA A 129 -0.42 20.38 -11.02
C ALA A 129 0.73 19.64 -11.72
N ASP A 130 1.98 20.15 -11.63
CA ASP A 130 3.14 19.54 -12.27
C ASP A 130 3.81 18.45 -11.45
N CYS A 131 3.43 18.31 -10.19
CA CYS A 131 3.95 17.26 -9.34
C CYS A 131 3.61 15.89 -9.91
N GLU A 132 4.61 15.02 -10.03
CA GLU A 132 4.43 13.66 -10.57
C GLU A 132 3.40 12.85 -9.76
N GLU A 133 3.32 13.10 -8.46
CA GLU A 133 2.33 12.50 -7.57
C GLU A 133 0.91 12.92 -7.94
N ILE A 134 0.70 14.20 -8.25
CA ILE A 134 -0.60 14.77 -8.61
C ILE A 134 -1.01 14.37 -10.02
N LYS A 135 -0.06 14.32 -10.97
CA LYS A 135 -0.26 13.75 -12.31
C LYS A 135 -0.65 12.28 -12.23
N SER A 136 0.13 11.49 -11.48
CA SER A 136 -0.12 10.06 -11.26
C SER A 136 -1.48 9.81 -10.61
N LEU A 137 -1.84 10.58 -9.58
CA LEU A 137 -3.15 10.53 -8.96
C LEU A 137 -4.25 10.88 -9.97
N SER A 138 -4.12 11.99 -10.69
CA SER A 138 -5.10 12.41 -11.71
C SER A 138 -5.33 11.33 -12.76
N HIS A 139 -4.27 10.65 -13.21
CA HIS A 139 -4.38 9.53 -14.15
C HIS A 139 -5.13 8.32 -13.56
N MET A 140 -4.91 8.02 -12.28
CA MET A 140 -5.61 6.92 -11.61
C MET A 140 -7.10 7.21 -11.38
N LEU A 141 -7.46 8.47 -11.19
CA LEU A 141 -8.84 8.87 -10.91
C LEU A 141 -9.69 9.02 -12.17
N ASP A 142 -9.08 9.14 -13.35
CA ASP A 142 -9.78 9.28 -14.63
C ASP A 142 -10.16 7.90 -15.20
N PRO A 143 -11.46 7.57 -15.31
CA PRO A 143 -11.90 6.28 -15.81
C PRO A 143 -11.58 6.05 -17.28
N ARG A 144 -11.38 7.10 -18.09
CA ARG A 144 -10.96 7.00 -19.49
C ARG A 144 -9.52 6.51 -19.62
N LEU A 145 -8.68 6.90 -18.67
CA LEU A 145 -7.27 6.50 -18.62
C LEU A 145 -7.11 5.11 -17.99
N GLY A 146 -7.89 4.81 -16.96
CA GLY A 146 -7.83 3.51 -16.30
C GLY A 146 -8.24 2.33 -17.18
N GLU A 147 -9.12 2.52 -18.17
CA GLU A 147 -9.39 1.48 -19.19
C GLU A 147 -8.15 1.13 -20.01
N ARG A 148 -7.36 2.14 -20.39
CA ARG A 148 -6.14 1.94 -21.17
C ARG A 148 -5.08 1.17 -20.38
N ILE A 149 -4.96 1.43 -19.07
CA ILE A 149 -4.01 0.73 -18.16
C ILE A 149 -4.36 -0.75 -17.98
N ASN A 150 -5.63 -1.15 -18.22
CA ASN A 150 -6.07 -2.54 -18.09
C ASN A 150 -6.12 -3.29 -19.44
N GLN A 151 -5.81 -2.64 -20.57
CA GLN A 151 -5.69 -3.32 -21.85
C GLN A 151 -4.30 -3.98 -21.96
N PRO A 152 -4.19 -5.27 -22.30
CA PRO A 152 -2.89 -5.86 -22.60
C PRO A 152 -2.22 -5.09 -23.76
N PRO A 153 -0.89 -4.88 -23.73
CA PRO A 153 0.09 -5.58 -22.91
C PRO A 153 0.78 -4.64 -21.91
N HIS A 154 0.08 -4.12 -20.91
CA HIS A 154 0.82 -3.50 -19.80
C HIS A 154 1.60 -4.60 -19.07
N PRO A 155 2.90 -4.38 -18.78
CA PRO A 155 3.72 -5.36 -18.10
C PRO A 155 3.07 -5.66 -16.74
N MET A 156 2.43 -6.82 -16.65
CA MET A 156 2.05 -7.40 -15.37
C MET A 156 3.32 -7.51 -14.53
N LEU A 157 3.25 -7.06 -13.28
CA LEU A 157 4.27 -7.40 -12.31
C LEU A 157 4.18 -8.92 -12.10
N THR A 158 4.93 -9.69 -12.89
CA THR A 158 5.14 -11.11 -12.65
C THR A 158 5.97 -11.19 -11.39
N ILE A 159 5.31 -11.36 -10.25
CA ILE A 159 6.01 -11.70 -9.02
C ILE A 159 6.54 -13.12 -9.27
N PRO A 160 7.87 -13.33 -9.45
CA PRO A 160 8.40 -14.68 -9.56
C PRO A 160 7.94 -15.41 -8.30
N GLY A 161 7.32 -16.57 -8.47
CA GLY A 161 6.76 -17.34 -7.36
C GLY A 161 7.81 -17.45 -6.27
N GLY A 162 7.61 -16.75 -5.15
CA GLY A 162 8.52 -16.82 -4.02
C GLY A 162 8.72 -18.28 -3.64
N PRO A 163 9.90 -18.65 -3.11
CA PRO A 163 10.16 -20.03 -2.72
C PRO A 163 8.97 -20.54 -1.90
N LYS A 164 8.47 -21.74 -2.26
CA LYS A 164 7.31 -22.42 -1.64
C LYS A 164 7.50 -22.72 -0.13
N THR A 165 8.50 -22.12 0.51
CA THR A 165 8.97 -22.37 1.85
C THR A 165 7.97 -21.92 2.90
N TYR A 166 7.23 -20.82 2.74
CA TYR A 166 6.36 -20.35 3.83
C TYR A 166 5.17 -21.29 4.11
N GLN A 167 4.55 -21.84 3.06
CA GLN A 167 3.47 -22.84 3.22
C GLN A 167 4.01 -24.19 3.71
N LYS A 168 5.22 -24.58 3.29
CA LYS A 168 5.88 -25.83 3.71
C LYS A 168 6.34 -25.78 5.17
N LEU A 169 6.90 -24.65 5.61
CA LEU A 169 7.32 -24.41 6.99
C LEU A 169 6.12 -24.47 7.95
N ARG A 170 4.97 -23.94 7.54
CA ARG A 170 3.74 -23.99 8.36
C ARG A 170 3.15 -25.40 8.47
N SER A 171 3.22 -26.22 7.41
CA SER A 171 2.78 -27.61 7.47
C SER A 171 3.72 -28.49 8.32
N ASP A 172 5.02 -28.21 8.29
CA ASP A 172 6.02 -28.98 9.02
C ASP A 172 5.99 -28.69 10.54
N SER A 173 5.66 -27.46 10.96
CA SER A 173 5.45 -27.13 12.39
C SER A 173 4.22 -27.82 12.99
N VAL A 174 3.14 -27.98 12.21
CA VAL A 174 1.90 -28.63 12.66
C VAL A 174 2.07 -30.15 12.75
N ARG A 175 2.91 -30.76 11.90
CA ARG A 175 3.14 -32.21 11.91
C ARG A 175 4.11 -32.68 12.99
N THR A 176 4.98 -31.80 13.50
CA THR A 176 6.09 -32.18 14.40
C THR A 176 5.87 -31.76 15.85
N GLY A 177 4.76 -31.08 16.17
CA GLY A 177 4.37 -30.77 17.55
C GLY A 177 5.39 -29.99 18.38
N ARG A 178 6.36 -29.31 17.75
CA ARG A 178 7.39 -28.52 18.46
C ARG A 178 7.22 -27.04 18.17
N ASN A 179 7.01 -26.27 19.25
CA ASN A 179 7.10 -24.82 19.25
C ASN A 179 8.55 -24.42 18.97
N ILE A 180 8.80 -23.59 17.96
CA ILE A 180 10.16 -23.16 17.55
C ILE A 180 10.71 -22.05 18.47
N LEU A 181 10.04 -21.75 19.58
CA LEU A 181 10.48 -20.72 20.53
C LEU A 181 11.23 -21.25 21.76
N ASP A 182 11.57 -22.53 21.80
CA ASP A 182 12.29 -23.12 22.95
C ASP A 182 13.59 -23.78 22.50
N ARG A 183 14.64 -22.97 22.28
CA ARG A 183 16.06 -23.36 22.36
C ARG A 183 16.91 -22.12 22.59
N SER A 184 16.87 -21.61 23.82
CA SER A 184 18.02 -20.97 24.43
C SER A 184 18.86 -22.03 25.14
N LEU A 185 20.19 -21.94 24.98
CA LEU A 185 21.22 -22.58 25.81
C LEU A 185 21.31 -24.11 25.68
N ASP A 186 22.34 -24.61 25.01
CA ASP A 186 23.44 -25.24 25.74
C ASP A 186 24.54 -25.78 24.82
N HIS A 187 25.76 -25.51 25.25
CA HIS A 187 27.02 -25.98 24.72
C HIS A 187 27.12 -27.51 24.85
N THR A 188 27.62 -28.18 23.80
CA THR A 188 28.64 -29.26 23.90
C THR A 188 28.94 -29.82 22.50
N SER A 189 30.15 -29.54 22.01
CA SER A 189 30.74 -30.26 20.87
C SER A 189 31.59 -31.42 21.40
N PRO A 190 31.49 -32.64 20.87
CA PRO A 190 32.47 -33.68 21.14
C PRO A 190 33.60 -33.66 20.09
N VAL A 191 34.78 -33.84 20.65
CA VAL A 191 36.11 -33.98 20.05
C VAL A 191 36.21 -35.21 19.14
N GLN A 192 36.92 -35.09 18.02
CA GLN A 192 37.67 -36.21 17.43
C GLN A 192 39.11 -35.78 17.19
N ALA A 193 40.02 -36.54 17.78
CA ALA A 193 41.46 -36.36 17.77
C ALA A 193 42.12 -37.25 16.71
N SER A 194 43.17 -36.76 16.06
CA SER A 194 44.25 -37.62 15.57
C SER A 194 45.57 -36.85 15.37
N ARG A 195 46.54 -37.23 16.22
CA ARG A 195 48.00 -37.38 16.02
C ARG A 195 48.92 -36.15 16.10
N ASP A 196 49.71 -36.16 17.18
CA ASP A 196 50.88 -35.34 17.60
C ASP A 196 52.16 -35.59 16.76
N PRO A 197 53.39 -35.12 17.11
CA PRO A 197 53.84 -34.07 18.08
C PRO A 197 54.98 -33.13 17.57
N VAL A 198 55.54 -32.33 18.51
CA VAL A 198 56.93 -31.75 18.60
C VAL A 198 57.01 -30.28 18.15
N GLU A 199 57.47 -29.25 18.90
CA GLU A 199 58.43 -29.13 20.01
C GLU A 199 58.28 -27.79 20.80
N HIS A 200 58.95 -27.74 21.97
CA HIS A 200 59.29 -26.65 22.93
C HIS A 200 59.27 -25.17 22.44
N ASP A 201 59.03 -24.14 23.27
CA ASP A 201 59.64 -23.80 24.58
C ASP A 201 58.87 -22.64 25.27
N GLN A 202 59.06 -22.44 26.57
CA GLN A 202 58.37 -21.44 27.42
C GLN A 202 59.02 -20.02 27.41
N PRO A 203 58.87 -19.15 28.45
CA PRO A 203 57.88 -18.07 28.51
C PRO A 203 58.56 -16.69 28.70
N THR A 204 57.76 -15.64 28.90
CA THR A 204 57.94 -14.49 29.85
C THR A 204 57.48 -13.16 29.27
N GLY A 205 57.00 -12.24 30.13
CA GLY A 205 57.17 -10.81 29.85
C GLY A 205 55.93 -9.88 29.88
N ASN A 206 55.17 -9.93 30.96
CA ASN A 206 54.81 -8.77 31.81
C ASN A 206 54.85 -7.30 31.26
N LYS A 207 53.78 -6.56 31.60
CA LYS A 207 53.59 -5.09 31.78
C LYS A 207 53.52 -4.17 30.56
N GLY A 208 52.49 -3.34 30.57
CA GLY A 208 52.67 -1.91 30.29
C GLY A 208 51.60 -1.24 29.44
N ARG A 209 50.54 -0.74 30.10
CA ARG A 209 49.79 0.45 29.63
C ARG A 209 50.77 1.64 29.50
N PRO A 210 50.53 2.62 28.61
CA PRO A 210 49.66 3.72 29.01
C PRO A 210 48.78 4.31 27.90
N ARG A 211 47.81 5.06 28.40
CA ARG A 211 46.88 5.94 27.70
C ARG A 211 47.63 7.13 27.08
N ARG A 212 47.12 7.57 25.93
CA ARG A 212 46.88 8.98 25.64
C ARG A 212 45.48 9.09 25.03
#